data_AF-A0A2M7N3R0-F1
#
_entry.id   AF-A0A2M7N3R0-F1
#
_cell.length_a   1.000
_cell.length_b   1.000
_cell.length_c   1.000
_cell.angle_alpha   90.00
_cell.angle_beta   90.00
_cell.angle_gamma   90.00
#
_symmetry.space_group_name_H-M   'P 1'
#
loop_
_entity.id
_entity.type
_entity.pdbx_description
1 polymer ?
#
loop_
_entity_poly.entity_id
_entity_poly.type
_entity_poly.pdbx_seq_one_letter_code
_entity_poly.pdbx_strand_id
1 'polypeptide(L)'
;NHHLPEATELLKKFAFIPHARLDDLMVSYAPKGGGVGPHFDSYDVFLLQGMGHRRWQISTQADHEMIEGAPLRILKNFKVEQEWILAPGDMLYLPPHCAHNGIAEDECMTYSIGFRTPAYQELAEQFLVYLQDRICVAGMYADPDLKTQQHPSEISPAMLRQVEQAIKQVRWDKEDIANFLGCYLSEPKPHIYFTAPESPQSLKKFKKTIINKGLSLDLKTQMLCHGNDIFMNGEAIPNMGDNYSLLRELADRRELSALTFSKEARFHKLPGELPEELPEELPEELPEELSGNLIELLYQWYLDGFLNPI
;
A
#
# COMPACT_ATOMS: atom_id res chain seq x y z
N ASN A 1 12.06 3.07 2.58
CA ASN A 1 11.45 1.88 3.22
C ASN A 1 11.84 0.58 2.54
N HIS A 2 11.96 0.49 1.21
CA HIS A 2 12.30 -0.78 0.52
C HIS A 2 13.73 -1.31 0.66
N HIS A 3 14.67 -0.49 1.17
CA HIS A 3 16.10 -0.82 1.17
C HIS A 3 16.76 -0.74 2.55
N LEU A 4 16.25 0.11 3.44
CA LEU A 4 16.84 0.41 4.74
C LEU A 4 15.77 0.23 5.84
N PRO A 5 16.00 -0.61 6.86
CA PRO A 5 15.07 -0.80 7.97
C PRO A 5 14.73 0.49 8.73
N GLU A 6 15.68 1.41 8.84
CA GLU A 6 15.50 2.70 9.53
C GLU A 6 14.41 3.55 8.86
N ALA A 7 14.25 3.41 7.55
CA ALA A 7 13.15 4.07 6.84
C ALA A 7 11.79 3.48 7.22
N THR A 8 11.70 2.17 7.46
CA THR A 8 10.47 1.54 7.97
C THR A 8 10.17 2.00 9.39
N GLU A 9 11.17 2.12 10.26
CA GLU A 9 11.01 2.66 11.61
C GLU A 9 10.53 4.12 11.62
N LEU A 10 11.00 4.94 10.66
CA LEU A 10 10.46 6.28 10.47
C LEU A 10 8.98 6.24 10.05
N LEU A 11 8.64 5.42 9.05
CA LEU A 11 7.26 5.32 8.56
C LEU A 11 6.28 4.79 9.61
N LYS A 12 6.71 3.89 10.52
CA LYS A 12 5.90 3.41 11.65
C LYS A 12 5.38 4.57 12.54
N LYS A 13 6.08 5.71 12.60
CA LYS A 13 5.63 6.89 13.35
C LYS A 13 4.40 7.57 12.73
N PHE A 14 4.05 7.23 11.50
CA PHE A 14 2.91 7.75 10.76
C PHE A 14 1.72 6.76 10.73
N ALA A 15 1.75 5.69 11.53
CA ALA A 15 0.68 4.69 11.61
C ALA A 15 -0.66 5.21 12.20
N PHE A 16 -0.76 6.52 12.50
CA PHE A 16 -2.04 7.19 12.73
C PHE A 16 -2.84 7.41 11.44
N ILE A 17 -2.21 7.29 10.27
CA ILE A 17 -2.86 7.23 8.95
C ILE A 17 -2.87 5.76 8.48
N PRO A 18 -3.96 5.25 7.88
CA PRO A 18 -4.03 3.86 7.43
C PRO A 18 -2.88 3.48 6.48
N HIS A 19 -2.31 2.29 6.65
CA HIS A 19 -1.26 1.77 5.77
C HIS A 19 -1.69 1.72 4.30
N ALA A 20 -2.99 1.53 4.03
CA ALA A 20 -3.57 1.60 2.70
C ALA A 20 -3.37 2.96 1.99
N ARG A 21 -3.10 4.04 2.73
CA ARG A 21 -2.79 5.37 2.21
C ARG A 21 -1.28 5.65 2.17
N LEU A 22 -0.42 4.87 2.82
CA LEU A 22 1.02 5.12 2.82
C LEU A 22 1.62 4.70 1.47
N ASP A 23 2.47 5.50 0.84
CA ASP A 23 3.17 5.11 -0.40
C ASP A 23 4.61 4.67 -0.08
N ASP A 24 5.54 5.62 -0.02
CA ASP A 24 6.94 5.36 0.28
C ASP A 24 7.61 6.54 0.99
N LEU A 25 8.90 6.34 1.31
CA LEU A 25 9.79 7.39 1.79
C LEU A 25 10.75 7.78 0.67
N MET A 26 10.57 8.96 0.08
CA MET A 26 11.53 9.56 -0.84
C MET A 26 12.52 10.43 -0.04
N VAL A 27 13.82 10.28 -0.31
CA VAL A 27 14.86 11.12 0.30
C VAL A 27 15.54 11.92 -0.80
N SER A 28 15.57 13.25 -0.65
CA SER A 28 16.31 14.14 -1.55
C SER A 28 17.56 14.67 -0.86
N TYR A 29 18.63 14.86 -1.63
CA TYR A 29 19.81 15.64 -1.24
C TYR A 29 19.94 16.81 -2.21
N ALA A 30 20.28 17.99 -1.70
CA ALA A 30 20.51 19.16 -2.54
C ALA A 30 21.64 20.04 -1.99
N PRO A 31 22.56 20.52 -2.86
CA PRO A 31 23.46 21.61 -2.49
C PRO A 31 22.70 22.94 -2.42
N LYS A 32 23.35 23.98 -1.91
CA LYS A 32 22.79 25.33 -1.81
C LYS A 32 22.18 25.80 -3.13
N GLY A 33 20.96 26.34 -3.06
CA GLY A 33 20.15 26.79 -4.20
C GLY A 33 19.44 25.66 -4.95
N GLY A 34 19.70 24.39 -4.62
CA GLY A 34 19.08 23.23 -5.26
C GLY A 34 17.61 23.03 -4.87
N GLY A 35 16.79 22.69 -5.85
CA GLY A 35 15.37 22.41 -5.71
C GLY A 35 14.79 21.87 -7.03
N VAL A 36 13.52 21.47 -7.00
CA VAL A 36 12.81 20.94 -8.19
C VAL A 36 11.96 22.01 -8.91
N GLY A 37 11.88 23.21 -8.33
CA GLY A 37 11.03 24.30 -8.79
C GLY A 37 9.63 24.28 -8.16
N PRO A 38 8.82 25.32 -8.40
CA PRO A 38 7.46 25.41 -7.87
C PRO A 38 6.54 24.40 -8.56
N HIS A 39 5.86 23.59 -7.76
CA HIS A 39 4.93 22.56 -8.24
C HIS A 39 3.84 22.30 -7.19
N PHE A 40 2.93 21.38 -7.47
CA PHE A 40 2.05 20.81 -6.47
C PHE A 40 1.93 19.30 -6.72
N ASP A 41 1.58 18.58 -5.66
CA ASP A 41 1.33 17.15 -5.72
C ASP A 41 -0.17 16.85 -5.59
N SER A 42 -0.62 15.70 -6.10
CA SER A 42 -2.01 15.25 -5.93
C SER A 42 -2.21 14.40 -4.68
N TYR A 43 -1.26 14.45 -3.74
CA TYR A 43 -1.25 13.63 -2.54
C TYR A 43 -0.82 14.42 -1.31
N ASP A 44 -1.15 13.85 -0.14
CA ASP A 44 -0.63 14.29 1.15
C ASP A 44 0.87 13.97 1.26
N VAL A 45 1.65 14.90 1.80
CA VAL A 45 3.08 14.66 2.08
C VAL A 45 3.51 15.36 3.37
N PHE A 46 4.35 14.66 4.15
CA PHE A 46 5.10 15.28 5.25
C PHE A 46 6.57 15.40 4.82
N LEU A 47 7.07 16.64 4.85
CA LEU A 47 8.44 17.00 4.51
C LEU A 47 9.21 17.19 5.81
N LEU A 48 9.89 16.13 6.25
CA LEU A 48 10.75 16.14 7.42
C LEU A 48 12.16 16.58 7.01
N GLN A 49 12.62 17.67 7.61
CA GLN A 49 13.95 18.19 7.35
C GLN A 49 15.01 17.36 8.08
N GLY A 50 15.94 16.83 7.29
CA GLY A 50 17.10 16.07 7.75
C GLY A 50 18.30 16.97 8.01
N MET A 51 19.46 16.59 7.48
CA MET A 51 20.66 17.44 7.50
C MET A 51 20.39 18.80 6.82
N GLY A 52 21.03 19.86 7.32
CA GLY A 52 20.99 21.20 6.71
C GLY A 52 19.64 21.90 6.81
N HIS A 53 19.47 22.95 6.01
CA HIS A 53 18.30 23.83 6.02
C HIS A 53 17.67 23.96 4.64
N ARG A 54 16.34 24.00 4.60
CA ARG A 54 15.58 24.22 3.36
C ARG A 54 14.53 25.30 3.57
N ARG A 55 14.55 26.30 2.68
CA ARG A 55 13.48 27.28 2.57
C ARG A 55 12.31 26.66 1.82
N TRP A 56 11.16 26.61 2.46
CA TRP A 56 9.90 26.18 1.87
C TRP A 56 8.99 27.37 1.71
N GLN A 57 8.56 27.59 0.47
CA GLN A 57 7.53 28.56 0.10
C GLN A 57 6.27 27.78 -0.27
N ILE A 58 5.09 28.23 0.18
CA ILE A 58 3.82 27.57 -0.09
C ILE A 58 2.77 28.54 -0.62
N SER A 59 1.76 28.00 -1.31
CA SER A 59 0.61 28.73 -1.84
C SER A 59 -0.60 27.83 -2.01
N THR A 60 -1.77 28.35 -1.65
CA THR A 60 -3.09 27.74 -1.88
C THR A 60 -3.80 28.34 -3.11
N GLN A 61 -3.02 28.92 -4.03
CA GLN A 61 -3.51 29.52 -5.27
C GLN A 61 -4.37 28.55 -6.10
N ALA A 62 -5.38 29.08 -6.79
CA ALA A 62 -6.22 28.31 -7.71
C ALA A 62 -5.59 28.14 -9.10
N ASP A 63 -4.62 28.98 -9.46
CA ASP A 63 -3.92 28.89 -10.74
C ASP A 63 -2.92 27.73 -10.71
N HIS A 64 -3.18 26.73 -11.55
CA HIS A 64 -2.36 25.54 -11.71
C HIS A 64 -1.77 25.42 -13.12
N GLU A 65 -1.71 26.53 -13.87
CA GLU A 65 -1.08 26.55 -15.20
C GLU A 65 0.38 26.08 -15.10
N MET A 66 0.72 25.06 -15.90
CA MET A 66 2.05 24.50 -15.98
C MET A 66 2.85 25.13 -17.12
N ILE A 67 4.18 25.11 -16.99
CA ILE A 67 5.08 25.46 -18.09
C ILE A 67 5.01 24.35 -19.14
N GLU A 68 4.48 24.68 -20.31
CA GLU A 68 4.39 23.74 -21.43
C GLU A 68 5.79 23.31 -21.91
N GLY A 69 5.97 22.01 -22.13
CA GLY A 69 7.24 21.45 -22.61
C GLY A 69 8.36 21.36 -21.57
N ALA A 70 8.12 21.75 -20.31
CA ALA A 70 9.07 21.52 -19.24
C ALA A 70 9.23 20.00 -18.97
N PRO A 71 10.45 19.51 -18.67
CA PRO A 71 10.68 18.10 -18.36
C PRO A 71 10.07 17.67 -17.02
N LEU A 72 9.72 18.64 -16.17
CA LEU A 72 9.06 18.46 -14.87
C LEU A 72 7.77 19.28 -14.82
N ARG A 73 6.83 18.88 -13.97
CA ARG A 73 5.57 19.60 -13.73
C ARG A 73 5.83 20.86 -12.91
N ILE A 74 6.20 21.95 -13.57
CA ILE A 74 6.52 23.23 -12.95
C ILE A 74 5.39 24.22 -13.19
N LEU A 75 4.93 24.88 -12.13
CA LEU A 75 3.96 25.96 -12.19
C LEU A 75 4.54 27.16 -12.94
N LYS A 76 3.77 27.67 -13.90
CA LYS A 76 4.11 28.85 -14.69
C LYS A 76 4.07 30.12 -13.85
N ASN A 77 3.08 30.24 -12.98
CA ASN A 77 2.92 31.34 -12.04
C ASN A 77 2.91 30.77 -10.62
N PHE A 78 3.89 31.13 -9.80
CA PHE A 78 3.89 30.77 -8.38
C PHE A 78 3.86 32.04 -7.52
N LYS A 79 2.87 32.12 -6.62
CA LYS A 79 2.68 33.24 -5.71
C LYS A 79 2.90 32.76 -4.29
N VAL A 80 4.05 33.11 -3.72
CA VAL A 80 4.38 32.79 -2.32
C VAL A 80 3.34 33.43 -1.39
N GLU A 81 2.66 32.60 -0.60
CA GLU A 81 1.74 33.07 0.45
C GLU A 81 2.39 32.98 1.83
N GLN A 82 3.12 31.90 2.09
CA GLN A 82 3.85 31.68 3.34
C GLN A 82 5.23 31.09 3.05
N GLU A 83 6.17 31.34 3.96
CA GLU A 83 7.56 30.92 3.82
C GLU A 83 8.19 30.61 5.17
N TRP A 84 8.95 29.52 5.24
CA TRP A 84 9.77 29.15 6.39
C TRP A 84 11.11 28.59 5.95
N ILE A 85 12.10 28.65 6.85
CA ILE A 85 13.34 27.88 6.72
C ILE A 85 13.27 26.78 7.77
N LEU A 86 13.20 25.54 7.32
CA LEU A 86 13.19 24.37 8.21
C LEU A 86 14.62 23.98 8.57
N ALA A 87 14.84 23.66 9.83
CA ALA A 87 16.06 23.10 10.39
C ALA A 87 15.90 21.59 10.67
N PRO A 88 16.99 20.84 10.97
CA PRO A 88 16.90 19.41 11.24
C PRO A 88 15.88 19.07 12.34
N GLY A 89 14.93 18.19 12.00
CA GLY A 89 13.83 17.78 12.89
C GLY A 89 12.52 18.54 12.69
N ASP A 90 12.53 19.69 12.01
CA ASP A 90 11.32 20.39 11.64
C ASP A 90 10.56 19.63 10.54
N MET A 91 9.23 19.77 10.54
CA MET A 91 8.35 19.06 9.61
C MET A 91 7.28 19.99 9.05
N LEU A 92 7.10 19.94 7.72
CA LEU A 92 6.04 20.63 7.01
C LEU A 92 5.07 19.62 6.41
N TYR A 93 3.79 19.73 6.75
CA TYR A 93 2.72 18.95 6.10
C TYR A 93 2.09 19.78 4.97
N LEU A 94 1.91 19.16 3.81
CA LEU A 94 1.22 19.73 2.67
C LEU A 94 0.07 18.82 2.24
N PRO A 95 -1.18 19.32 2.20
CA PRO A 95 -2.29 18.59 1.62
C PRO A 95 -2.19 18.56 0.08
N PRO A 96 -2.99 17.70 -0.60
CA PRO A 96 -3.07 17.68 -2.04
C PRO A 96 -3.34 19.05 -2.65
N HIS A 97 -2.66 19.33 -3.75
CA HIS A 97 -2.74 20.55 -4.55
C HIS A 97 -2.28 21.83 -3.84
N CYS A 98 -1.62 21.72 -2.68
CA CYS A 98 -0.88 22.84 -2.11
C CYS A 98 0.39 23.08 -2.93
N ALA A 99 0.47 24.22 -3.61
CA ALA A 99 1.64 24.59 -4.38
C ALA A 99 2.81 24.92 -3.46
N HIS A 100 4.00 24.44 -3.80
CA HIS A 100 5.17 24.57 -2.95
C HIS A 100 6.47 24.63 -3.76
N ASN A 101 7.48 25.28 -3.17
CA ASN A 101 8.81 25.43 -3.73
C ASN A 101 9.86 25.31 -2.62
N GLY A 102 10.70 24.28 -2.71
CA GLY A 102 11.73 23.98 -1.72
C GLY A 102 13.12 24.30 -2.24
N ILE A 103 13.79 25.27 -1.63
CA ILE A 103 15.12 25.75 -2.03
C ILE A 103 16.10 25.47 -0.88
N ALA A 104 17.16 24.71 -1.16
CA ALA A 104 18.19 24.43 -0.19
C ALA A 104 18.98 25.70 0.18
N GLU A 105 19.10 26.00 1.48
CA GLU A 105 19.90 27.15 1.97
C GLU A 105 21.39 26.80 2.11
N ASP A 106 21.66 25.53 2.39
CA ASP A 106 22.97 24.88 2.45
C ASP A 106 22.85 23.43 1.91
N GLU A 107 23.89 22.62 2.07
CA GLU A 107 23.77 21.19 1.73
C GLU A 107 22.79 20.52 2.69
N CYS A 108 21.69 19.99 2.14
CA CYS A 108 20.61 19.49 2.96
C CYS A 108 20.00 18.19 2.45
N MET A 109 19.30 17.50 3.35
CA MET A 109 18.46 16.33 3.03
C MET A 109 17.03 16.56 3.49
N THR A 110 16.06 16.15 2.67
CA THR A 110 14.65 16.18 3.04
C THR A 110 14.02 14.79 2.84
N TYR A 111 13.37 14.31 3.89
CA TYR A 111 12.64 13.05 3.95
C TYR A 111 11.17 13.34 3.65
N SER A 112 10.68 12.86 2.52
CA SER A 112 9.30 13.07 2.06
C SER A 112 8.50 11.80 2.32
N ILE A 113 7.63 11.84 3.33
CA ILE A 113 6.72 10.75 3.67
C ILE A 113 5.47 10.95 2.81
N GLY A 114 5.42 10.22 1.70
CA GLY A 114 4.35 10.33 0.71
C GLY A 114 3.17 9.42 1.03
N PHE A 115 1.98 9.89 0.72
CA PHE A 115 0.75 9.11 0.78
C PHE A 115 0.19 8.92 -0.63
N ARG A 116 -0.49 7.81 -0.88
CA ARG A 116 -1.20 7.58 -2.13
C ARG A 116 -2.59 8.19 -2.08
N THR A 117 -3.03 8.74 -3.20
CA THR A 117 -4.40 9.23 -3.39
C THR A 117 -4.83 8.88 -4.80
N PRO A 118 -5.29 7.63 -5.04
CA PRO A 118 -5.70 7.22 -6.38
C PRO A 118 -6.91 8.04 -6.84
N ALA A 119 -6.93 8.43 -8.10
CA ALA A 119 -8.05 9.16 -8.66
C ALA A 119 -9.28 8.25 -8.76
N TYR A 120 -10.50 8.80 -8.60
CA TYR A 120 -11.72 7.99 -8.78
C TYR A 120 -11.84 7.39 -10.18
N GLN A 121 -11.36 8.09 -11.21
CA GLN A 121 -11.31 7.56 -12.57
C GLN A 121 -10.43 6.31 -12.65
N GLU A 122 -9.24 6.36 -12.04
CA GLU A 122 -8.32 5.23 -11.98
C GLU A 122 -8.94 4.06 -11.21
N LEU A 123 -9.54 4.32 -10.04
CA LEU A 123 -10.21 3.27 -9.27
C LEU A 123 -11.35 2.61 -10.06
N ALA A 124 -12.14 3.39 -10.80
CA ALA A 124 -13.22 2.87 -11.63
C ALA A 124 -12.69 2.01 -12.79
N GLU A 125 -11.65 2.47 -13.48
CA GLU A 125 -11.01 1.74 -14.59
C GLU A 125 -10.38 0.43 -14.08
N GLN A 126 -9.62 0.47 -13.01
CA GLN A 126 -8.97 -0.71 -12.43
C GLN A 126 -9.99 -1.70 -11.87
N PHE A 127 -11.12 -1.23 -11.34
CA PHE A 127 -12.20 -2.12 -10.94
C PHE A 127 -12.83 -2.86 -12.13
N LEU A 128 -12.99 -2.19 -13.29
CA LEU A 128 -13.47 -2.86 -14.50
C LEU A 128 -12.46 -3.90 -15.02
N VAL A 129 -11.15 -3.64 -14.88
CA VAL A 129 -10.10 -4.63 -15.16
C VAL A 129 -10.19 -5.81 -14.18
N TYR A 130 -10.35 -5.56 -12.88
CA TYR A 130 -10.54 -6.60 -11.86
C TYR A 130 -11.75 -7.50 -12.18
N LEU A 131 -12.85 -6.91 -12.66
CA LEU A 131 -14.04 -7.65 -13.05
C LEU A 131 -13.85 -8.50 -14.30
N GLN A 132 -12.92 -8.17 -15.20
CA GLN A 132 -12.71 -8.86 -16.47
C GLN A 132 -12.61 -10.39 -16.32
N ASP A 133 -11.88 -10.86 -15.31
CA ASP A 133 -11.66 -12.29 -15.06
C ASP A 133 -12.72 -12.94 -14.16
N ARG A 134 -13.69 -12.15 -13.66
CA ARG A 134 -14.66 -12.57 -12.63
C ARG A 134 -16.10 -12.51 -13.11
N ILE A 135 -16.37 -11.76 -14.17
CA ILE A 135 -17.71 -11.67 -14.75
C ILE A 135 -17.97 -12.86 -15.66
N CYS A 136 -19.18 -13.40 -15.59
CA CYS A 136 -19.66 -14.40 -16.53
C CYS A 136 -21.03 -13.97 -17.05
N VAL A 137 -21.06 -13.50 -18.30
CA VAL A 137 -22.31 -13.23 -19.03
C VAL A 137 -22.52 -14.38 -20.00
N ALA A 138 -23.50 -15.23 -19.72
CA ALA A 138 -23.76 -16.43 -20.50
C ALA A 138 -24.42 -16.12 -21.86
N GLY A 139 -24.15 -16.99 -22.84
CA GLY A 139 -24.76 -16.93 -24.17
C GLY A 139 -23.84 -16.33 -25.24
N MET A 140 -24.36 -16.27 -26.46
CA MET A 140 -23.70 -15.66 -27.61
C MET A 140 -24.69 -14.67 -28.22
N TYR A 141 -24.19 -13.51 -28.67
CA TYR A 141 -25.04 -12.61 -29.47
C TYR A 141 -25.58 -13.38 -30.68
N ALA A 142 -26.89 -13.37 -30.83
CA ALA A 142 -27.60 -13.97 -31.95
C ALA A 142 -28.87 -13.16 -32.23
N ASP A 143 -29.18 -12.99 -33.50
CA ASP A 143 -30.33 -12.25 -34.02
C ASP A 143 -31.11 -13.09 -35.05
N PRO A 144 -31.69 -14.24 -34.65
CA PRO A 144 -32.47 -15.08 -35.57
C PRO A 144 -33.67 -14.35 -36.21
N ASP A 145 -34.16 -13.29 -35.56
CA ASP A 145 -35.25 -12.43 -36.03
C ASP A 145 -34.76 -11.13 -36.72
N LEU A 146 -33.52 -11.11 -37.22
CA LEU A 146 -32.92 -9.94 -37.87
C LEU A 146 -33.81 -9.41 -39.01
N LYS A 147 -34.16 -8.13 -38.92
CA LYS A 147 -34.88 -7.41 -39.98
C LYS A 147 -33.90 -6.74 -40.92
N THR A 148 -34.23 -6.73 -42.21
CA THR A 148 -33.44 -6.00 -43.20
C THR A 148 -33.47 -4.49 -42.92
N GLN A 149 -32.35 -3.82 -43.18
CA GLN A 149 -32.20 -2.38 -43.01
C GLN A 149 -31.71 -1.72 -44.30
N GLN A 150 -32.04 -0.44 -44.50
CA GLN A 150 -31.66 0.29 -45.72
C GLN A 150 -30.16 0.62 -45.76
N HIS A 151 -29.57 0.94 -44.60
CA HIS A 151 -28.17 1.32 -44.48
C HIS A 151 -27.38 0.20 -43.77
N PRO A 152 -26.54 -0.57 -44.47
CA PRO A 152 -25.82 -1.70 -43.86
C PRO A 152 -24.79 -1.28 -42.80
N SER A 153 -24.39 -0.01 -42.76
CA SER A 153 -23.47 0.53 -41.75
C SER A 153 -24.16 0.94 -40.44
N GLU A 154 -25.49 0.87 -40.36
CA GLU A 154 -26.25 1.31 -39.19
C GLU A 154 -26.26 0.24 -38.09
N ILE A 155 -25.91 0.62 -36.86
CA ILE A 155 -26.12 -0.22 -35.68
C ILE A 155 -27.59 -0.09 -35.28
N SER A 156 -28.36 -1.18 -35.43
CA SER A 156 -29.79 -1.12 -35.19
C SER A 156 -30.12 -0.86 -33.71
N PRO A 157 -31.22 -0.15 -33.40
CA PRO A 157 -31.70 0.00 -32.03
C PRO A 157 -31.98 -1.34 -31.33
N ALA A 158 -32.30 -2.40 -32.08
CA ALA A 158 -32.52 -3.73 -31.54
C ALA A 158 -31.22 -4.36 -31.02
N MET A 159 -30.15 -4.29 -31.82
CA MET A 159 -28.81 -4.75 -31.43
C MET A 159 -28.33 -4.01 -30.18
N LEU A 160 -28.46 -2.67 -30.15
CA LEU A 160 -28.06 -1.86 -28.98
C LEU A 160 -28.78 -2.30 -27.71
N ARG A 161 -30.10 -2.50 -27.76
CA ARG A 161 -30.87 -2.97 -26.59
C ARG A 161 -30.44 -4.35 -26.13
N GLN A 162 -30.18 -5.27 -27.05
CA GLN A 162 -29.75 -6.63 -26.70
C GLN A 162 -28.39 -6.62 -26.01
N VAL A 163 -27.43 -5.88 -26.55
CA VAL A 163 -26.09 -5.72 -25.95
C VAL A 163 -26.17 -4.99 -24.61
N GLU A 164 -26.98 -3.94 -24.49
CA GLU A 164 -27.21 -3.24 -23.22
C GLU A 164 -27.77 -4.19 -22.14
N GLN A 165 -28.72 -5.06 -22.49
CA GLN A 165 -29.25 -6.06 -21.54
C GLN A 165 -28.22 -7.12 -21.17
N ALA A 166 -27.33 -7.51 -22.09
CA ALA A 166 -26.21 -8.40 -21.77
C ALA A 166 -25.24 -7.74 -20.78
N ILE A 167 -24.85 -6.49 -21.02
CA ILE A 167 -23.94 -5.74 -20.12
C ILE A 167 -24.58 -5.54 -18.74
N LYS A 168 -25.90 -5.30 -18.65
CA LYS A 168 -26.63 -5.18 -17.36
C LYS A 168 -26.63 -6.45 -16.50
N GLN A 169 -26.25 -7.60 -17.06
CA GLN A 169 -26.10 -8.85 -16.30
C GLN A 169 -24.80 -8.88 -15.50
N VAL A 170 -23.83 -8.00 -15.79
CA VAL A 170 -22.65 -7.84 -14.95
C VAL A 170 -23.07 -7.35 -13.57
N ARG A 171 -22.75 -8.12 -12.54
CA ARG A 171 -23.04 -7.83 -11.13
C ARG A 171 -21.74 -7.90 -10.34
N TRP A 172 -21.70 -7.10 -9.29
CA TRP A 172 -20.70 -7.15 -8.24
C TRP A 172 -21.37 -6.74 -6.93
N ASP A 173 -20.75 -7.09 -5.81
CA ASP A 173 -21.20 -6.72 -4.47
C ASP A 173 -20.14 -5.94 -3.69
N LYS A 174 -20.33 -5.83 -2.37
CA LYS A 174 -19.39 -5.12 -1.49
C LYS A 174 -18.11 -5.91 -1.23
N GLU A 175 -18.18 -7.24 -1.28
CA GLU A 175 -17.03 -8.12 -1.10
C GLU A 175 -16.12 -8.02 -2.34
N ASP A 176 -16.67 -7.95 -3.55
CA ASP A 176 -15.91 -7.66 -4.77
C ASP A 176 -15.13 -6.34 -4.66
N ILE A 177 -15.77 -5.29 -4.16
CA ILE A 177 -15.15 -3.97 -3.98
C ILE A 177 -14.05 -4.02 -2.91
N ALA A 178 -14.32 -4.69 -1.78
CA ALA A 178 -13.34 -4.84 -0.71
C ALA A 178 -12.11 -5.64 -1.18
N ASN A 179 -12.35 -6.73 -1.92
CA ASN A 179 -11.31 -7.57 -2.48
C ASN A 179 -10.48 -6.83 -3.52
N PHE A 180 -11.14 -6.18 -4.48
CA PHE A 180 -10.48 -5.29 -5.44
C PHE A 180 -9.58 -4.27 -4.74
N LEU A 181 -10.13 -3.53 -3.77
CA LEU A 181 -9.39 -2.45 -3.12
C LEU A 181 -8.23 -2.99 -2.29
N GLY A 182 -8.42 -4.12 -1.61
CA GLY A 182 -7.37 -4.79 -0.84
C GLY A 182 -6.22 -5.28 -1.72
N CYS A 183 -6.53 -5.97 -2.82
CA CYS A 183 -5.53 -6.38 -3.82
C CYS A 183 -4.83 -5.17 -4.42
N TYR A 184 -5.58 -4.24 -5.01
CA TYR A 184 -5.02 -3.07 -5.71
C TYR A 184 -4.13 -2.20 -4.81
N LEU A 185 -4.51 -1.97 -3.55
CA LEU A 185 -3.70 -1.17 -2.62
C LEU A 185 -2.56 -1.95 -1.96
N SER A 186 -2.60 -3.29 -1.94
CA SER A 186 -1.47 -4.10 -1.48
C SER A 186 -0.52 -4.46 -2.61
N GLU A 187 -0.84 -4.19 -3.87
CA GLU A 187 0.05 -4.50 -4.99
C GLU A 187 1.29 -3.58 -4.99
N PRO A 188 2.51 -4.13 -5.01
CA PRO A 188 3.73 -3.33 -5.11
C PRO A 188 3.86 -2.68 -6.48
N LYS A 189 4.64 -1.59 -6.57
CA LYS A 189 4.95 -0.95 -7.85
C LYS A 189 5.60 -1.98 -8.81
N PRO A 190 5.36 -1.94 -10.14
CA PRO A 190 5.81 -2.99 -11.08
C PRO A 190 7.32 -3.30 -11.13
N HIS A 191 8.16 -2.38 -10.62
CA HIS A 191 9.61 -2.53 -10.56
C HIS A 191 10.11 -3.09 -9.21
N ILE A 192 9.20 -3.41 -8.29
CA ILE A 192 9.50 -4.00 -6.99
C ILE A 192 9.45 -5.52 -7.12
N TYR A 193 10.60 -6.15 -6.90
CA TYR A 193 10.74 -7.60 -6.96
C TYR A 193 11.17 -8.16 -5.61
N PHE A 194 10.60 -9.32 -5.28
CA PHE A 194 11.01 -10.13 -4.14
C PHE A 194 12.08 -11.14 -4.57
N THR A 195 12.89 -11.56 -3.62
CA THR A 195 13.96 -12.52 -3.86
C THR A 195 13.82 -13.63 -2.83
N ALA A 196 13.66 -14.85 -3.32
CA ALA A 196 13.65 -16.03 -2.48
C ALA A 196 14.97 -16.14 -1.69
N PRO A 197 14.95 -16.69 -0.47
CA PRO A 197 16.17 -16.94 0.29
C PRO A 197 17.14 -17.84 -0.49
N GLU A 198 18.41 -17.46 -0.62
CA GLU A 198 19.41 -18.25 -1.36
C GLU A 198 19.62 -19.66 -0.79
N SER A 199 19.43 -19.82 0.51
CA SER A 199 19.54 -21.08 1.23
C SER A 199 18.36 -21.22 2.20
N PRO A 200 17.18 -21.63 1.69
CA PRO A 200 15.97 -21.66 2.49
C PRO A 200 16.12 -22.68 3.63
N GLN A 201 15.69 -22.29 4.83
CA GLN A 201 15.57 -23.20 5.95
C GLN A 201 14.54 -24.29 5.61
N SER A 202 14.73 -25.53 6.07
CA SER A 202 13.64 -26.52 6.01
C SER A 202 12.45 -26.05 6.85
N LEU A 203 11.23 -26.44 6.50
CA LEU A 203 10.01 -26.13 7.26
C LEU A 203 10.17 -26.37 8.77
N LYS A 204 10.78 -27.50 9.16
CA LYS A 204 11.04 -27.83 10.57
C LYS A 204 11.95 -26.80 11.26
N LYS A 205 13.00 -26.34 10.56
CA LYS A 205 13.93 -25.33 11.07
C LYS A 205 13.26 -23.96 11.09
N PHE A 206 12.56 -23.57 10.03
CA PHE A 206 11.80 -22.32 9.96
C PHE A 206 10.81 -22.20 11.12
N LYS A 207 10.00 -23.24 11.33
CA LYS A 207 9.04 -23.32 12.44
C LYS A 207 9.72 -23.11 13.80
N LYS A 208 10.84 -23.80 14.05
CA LYS A 208 11.61 -23.62 15.30
C LYS A 208 12.12 -22.18 15.45
N THR A 209 12.57 -21.56 14.36
CA THR A 209 13.11 -20.20 14.37
C THR A 209 12.02 -19.17 14.71
N ILE A 210 10.87 -19.21 14.04
CA ILE A 210 9.81 -18.21 14.26
C ILE A 210 9.17 -18.32 15.64
N ILE A 211 9.09 -19.52 16.21
CA ILE A 211 8.60 -19.71 17.60
C ILE A 211 9.59 -19.11 18.60
N ASN A 212 10.89 -19.31 18.38
CA ASN A 212 11.90 -18.89 19.34
C ASN A 212 12.30 -17.42 19.21
N LYS A 213 12.13 -16.82 18.03
CA LYS A 213 12.64 -15.48 17.72
C LYS A 213 11.62 -14.54 17.07
N GLY A 214 10.57 -15.08 16.46
CA GLY A 214 9.62 -14.30 15.69
C GLY A 214 9.95 -14.22 14.20
N LEU A 215 9.19 -13.38 13.50
CA LEU A 215 9.33 -13.11 12.07
C LEU A 215 9.01 -11.65 11.76
N SER A 216 9.48 -11.16 10.62
CA SER A 216 9.17 -9.82 10.10
C SER A 216 8.83 -9.87 8.62
N LEU A 217 7.96 -8.97 8.17
CA LEU A 217 7.69 -8.77 6.76
C LEU A 217 8.95 -8.23 6.07
N ASP A 218 9.20 -8.66 4.83
CA ASP A 218 10.19 -8.02 3.97
C ASP A 218 9.87 -6.52 3.84
N LEU A 219 10.89 -5.69 3.68
CA LEU A 219 10.76 -4.25 3.59
C LEU A 219 9.84 -3.77 2.46
N LYS A 220 9.70 -4.57 1.40
CA LYS A 220 8.83 -4.28 0.24
C LYS A 220 7.42 -4.81 0.39
N THR A 221 7.17 -5.73 1.33
CA THR A 221 5.86 -6.38 1.48
C THR A 221 4.82 -5.38 1.92
N GLN A 222 3.71 -5.35 1.20
CA GLN A 222 2.52 -4.58 1.54
C GLN A 222 1.44 -5.55 2.01
N MET A 223 0.96 -5.36 3.23
CA MET A 223 -0.02 -6.24 3.86
C MET A 223 -1.15 -5.38 4.43
N LEU A 224 -2.38 -5.68 4.02
CA LEU A 224 -3.61 -5.01 4.44
C LEU A 224 -4.62 -6.06 4.92
N CYS A 225 -5.69 -5.63 5.57
CA CYS A 225 -6.76 -6.54 6.00
C CYS A 225 -8.14 -5.87 5.93
N HIS A 226 -9.18 -6.70 5.73
CA HIS A 226 -10.57 -6.28 5.80
C HIS A 226 -11.45 -7.45 6.25
N GLY A 227 -12.33 -7.25 7.22
CA GLY A 227 -13.18 -8.33 7.72
C GLY A 227 -12.33 -9.47 8.29
N ASN A 228 -12.33 -10.63 7.63
CA ASN A 228 -11.52 -11.79 7.97
C ASN A 228 -10.45 -12.12 6.90
N ASP A 229 -10.26 -11.22 5.95
CA ASP A 229 -9.37 -11.39 4.80
C ASP A 229 -8.08 -10.62 4.99
N ILE A 230 -7.00 -11.20 4.48
CA ILE A 230 -5.69 -10.56 4.37
C ILE A 230 -5.42 -10.29 2.89
N PHE A 231 -4.86 -9.13 2.59
CA PHE A 231 -4.36 -8.80 1.26
C PHE A 231 -2.87 -8.60 1.36
N MET A 232 -2.10 -9.29 0.53
CA MET A 232 -0.66 -9.18 0.54
C MET A 232 -0.12 -9.17 -0.88
N ASN A 233 0.65 -8.13 -1.18
CA ASN A 233 1.35 -7.99 -2.46
C ASN A 233 0.45 -8.15 -3.70
N GLY A 234 -0.82 -7.73 -3.64
CA GLY A 234 -1.78 -7.84 -4.75
C GLY A 234 -2.70 -9.07 -4.66
N GLU A 235 -2.44 -10.01 -3.75
CA GLU A 235 -3.24 -11.23 -3.60
C GLU A 235 -4.15 -11.17 -2.39
N ALA A 236 -5.34 -11.78 -2.51
CA ALA A 236 -6.27 -11.96 -1.41
C ALA A 236 -6.14 -13.35 -0.81
N ILE A 237 -6.04 -13.42 0.52
CA ILE A 237 -6.06 -14.65 1.29
C ILE A 237 -7.34 -14.62 2.15
N PRO A 238 -8.43 -15.24 1.66
CA PRO A 238 -9.74 -15.08 2.25
C PRO A 238 -9.93 -15.92 3.51
N ASN A 239 -10.75 -15.42 4.44
CA ASN A 239 -11.28 -16.14 5.60
C ASN A 239 -10.20 -16.82 6.47
N MET A 240 -9.35 -16.03 7.10
CA MET A 240 -8.27 -16.53 7.97
C MET A 240 -8.73 -17.10 9.30
N GLY A 241 -10.02 -17.00 9.63
CA GLY A 241 -10.61 -17.57 10.84
C GLY A 241 -9.85 -17.14 12.08
N ASP A 242 -9.48 -18.12 12.91
CA ASP A 242 -8.75 -17.89 14.16
C ASP A 242 -7.33 -17.32 13.94
N ASN A 243 -6.78 -17.41 12.72
CA ASN A 243 -5.47 -16.85 12.39
C ASN A 243 -5.51 -15.35 12.07
N TYR A 244 -6.71 -14.76 11.86
CA TYR A 244 -6.84 -13.38 11.43
C TYR A 244 -6.25 -12.37 12.41
N SER A 245 -6.48 -12.55 13.72
CA SER A 245 -5.97 -11.63 14.74
C SER A 245 -4.44 -11.52 14.70
N LEU A 246 -3.77 -12.66 14.54
CA LEU A 246 -2.32 -12.76 14.44
C LEU A 246 -1.79 -12.13 13.14
N LEU A 247 -2.45 -12.41 12.00
CA LEU A 247 -2.04 -11.84 10.71
C LEU A 247 -2.33 -10.35 10.61
N ARG A 248 -3.38 -9.85 11.28
CA ARG A 248 -3.62 -8.42 11.44
C ARG A 248 -2.53 -7.78 12.28
N GLU A 249 -2.11 -8.40 13.39
CA GLU A 249 -0.98 -7.90 14.17
C GLU A 249 0.30 -7.84 13.33
N LEU A 250 0.55 -8.85 12.49
CA LEU A 250 1.66 -8.83 11.53
C LEU A 250 1.53 -7.68 10.53
N ALA A 251 0.33 -7.41 10.00
CA ALA A 251 0.10 -6.30 9.08
C ALA A 251 0.31 -4.92 9.74
N ASP A 252 -0.10 -4.79 11.00
CA ASP A 252 -0.02 -3.54 11.77
C ASP A 252 1.42 -3.27 12.25
N ARG A 253 2.11 -4.28 12.82
CA ARG A 253 3.45 -4.14 13.40
C ARG A 253 4.58 -4.39 12.41
N ARG A 254 4.29 -5.08 11.30
CA ARG A 254 5.26 -5.65 10.34
C ARG A 254 6.19 -6.71 10.91
N GLU A 255 6.00 -7.09 12.16
CA GLU A 255 6.78 -8.09 12.88
C GLU A 255 5.90 -8.79 13.92
N LEU A 256 6.19 -10.06 14.15
CA LEU A 256 5.64 -10.83 15.25
C LEU A 256 6.80 -11.33 16.10
N SER A 257 6.76 -11.05 17.39
CA SER A 257 7.76 -11.52 18.35
C SER A 257 7.58 -13.01 18.67
N ALA A 258 8.61 -13.63 19.25
CA ALA A 258 8.52 -15.00 19.78
C ALA A 258 7.35 -15.19 20.77
N LEU A 259 7.08 -14.16 21.60
CA LEU A 259 6.01 -14.19 22.60
C LEU A 259 4.62 -14.26 21.96
N THR A 260 4.46 -13.72 20.75
CA THR A 260 3.19 -13.81 20.03
C THR A 260 2.88 -15.26 19.62
N PHE A 261 3.90 -16.11 19.54
CA PHE A 261 3.77 -17.55 19.27
C PHE A 261 3.76 -18.42 20.54
N SER A 262 3.97 -17.84 21.74
CA SER A 262 3.86 -18.56 23.01
C SER A 262 2.42 -18.55 23.53
N LYS A 263 2.03 -19.60 24.27
CA LYS A 263 0.64 -19.90 24.71
C LYS A 263 -0.06 -18.78 25.50
N GLU A 264 0.68 -17.81 26.04
CA GLU A 264 0.18 -16.83 27.01
C GLU A 264 -0.34 -15.52 26.37
N ALA A 265 0.04 -15.21 25.13
CA ALA A 265 -0.31 -13.93 24.50
C ALA A 265 -1.74 -13.82 23.95
N ARG A 266 -2.48 -14.95 23.81
CA ARG A 266 -3.83 -14.93 23.20
C ARG A 266 -4.95 -14.46 24.14
N PHE A 267 -4.62 -14.11 25.38
CA PHE A 267 -5.61 -13.72 26.40
C PHE A 267 -5.52 -12.28 26.90
N HIS A 268 -4.86 -11.33 26.22
CA HIS A 268 -4.95 -9.92 26.62
C HIS A 268 -5.60 -9.06 25.52
N LYS A 269 -6.81 -8.60 25.84
CA LYS A 269 -7.61 -7.67 25.06
C LYS A 269 -7.10 -6.23 25.26
N LEU A 270 -7.17 -5.47 24.17
CA LEU A 270 -6.99 -4.01 23.97
C LEU A 270 -5.59 -3.55 23.54
N PRO A 271 -5.50 -2.60 22.58
CA PRO A 271 -4.24 -2.01 22.17
C PRO A 271 -3.73 -1.04 23.24
N GLY A 272 -2.53 -1.28 23.77
CA GLY A 272 -1.80 -0.27 24.56
C GLY A 272 -1.06 -0.74 25.81
N GLU A 273 -1.25 -1.97 26.29
CA GLU A 273 -0.59 -2.46 27.50
C GLU A 273 0.42 -3.58 27.16
N LEU A 274 1.70 -3.31 27.41
CA LEU A 274 2.75 -4.34 27.46
C LEU A 274 2.69 -5.02 28.84
N PRO A 275 2.86 -6.35 28.95
CA PRO A 275 2.95 -7.01 30.25
C PRO A 275 4.21 -6.52 31.01
N GLU A 276 4.09 -6.28 32.31
CA GLU A 276 5.18 -5.78 33.17
C GLU A 276 6.30 -6.81 33.39
N GLU A 277 6.10 -8.10 33.14
CA GLU A 277 7.12 -9.14 33.31
C GLU A 277 7.06 -10.22 32.21
N LEU A 278 8.23 -10.62 31.71
CA LEU A 278 8.43 -11.71 30.75
C LEU A 278 8.60 -13.04 31.52
N PRO A 279 8.03 -14.17 31.06
CA PRO A 279 8.25 -15.47 31.67
C PRO A 279 9.73 -15.88 31.62
N GLU A 280 10.26 -16.41 32.72
CA GLU A 280 11.67 -16.83 32.85
C GLU A 280 12.03 -18.07 32.02
N GLU A 281 11.05 -18.86 31.54
CA GLU A 281 11.29 -20.03 30.70
C GLU A 281 10.32 -20.09 29.50
N LEU A 282 10.88 -20.19 28.29
CA LEU A 282 10.13 -20.44 27.06
C LEU A 282 9.76 -21.93 26.96
N PRO A 283 8.49 -22.31 26.72
CA PRO A 283 8.11 -23.71 26.64
C PRO A 283 8.77 -24.43 25.45
N GLU A 284 9.29 -25.65 25.69
CA GLU A 284 9.91 -26.51 24.66
C GLU A 284 8.91 -27.15 23.69
N GLU A 285 7.61 -27.09 23.98
CA GLU A 285 6.56 -27.74 23.18
C GLU A 285 5.45 -26.80 22.69
N LEU A 286 4.96 -27.14 21.50
CA LEU A 286 4.01 -26.36 20.70
C LEU A 286 2.69 -26.09 21.43
N PRO A 287 2.05 -24.93 21.20
CA PRO A 287 0.60 -24.85 21.23
C PRO A 287 0.03 -25.75 20.13
N GLU A 288 -0.94 -26.61 20.47
CA GLU A 288 -1.70 -27.43 19.51
C GLU A 288 -2.54 -26.58 18.51
N GLU A 289 -2.47 -25.24 18.56
CA GLU A 289 -3.42 -24.33 17.91
C GLU A 289 -2.80 -23.20 17.05
N LEU A 290 -1.58 -23.38 16.55
CA LEU A 290 -1.26 -22.78 15.25
C LEU A 290 -1.71 -23.81 14.22
N SER A 291 -2.88 -23.60 13.62
CA SER A 291 -3.41 -24.51 12.60
C SER A 291 -2.28 -24.84 11.63
N GLY A 292 -2.03 -26.11 11.33
CA GLY A 292 -0.89 -26.51 10.47
C GLY A 292 -0.86 -25.72 9.16
N ASN A 293 -2.03 -25.32 8.68
CA ASN A 293 -2.23 -24.46 7.52
C ASN A 293 -1.54 -23.08 7.61
N LEU A 294 -1.54 -22.43 8.78
CA LEU A 294 -0.89 -21.11 8.94
C LEU A 294 0.63 -21.21 8.84
N ILE A 295 1.25 -22.23 9.44
CA ILE A 295 2.71 -22.38 9.40
C ILE A 295 3.18 -22.67 7.98
N GLU A 296 2.45 -23.49 7.23
CA GLU A 296 2.73 -23.73 5.81
C GLU A 296 2.58 -22.44 4.99
N LEU A 297 1.54 -21.64 5.25
CA LEU A 297 1.34 -20.35 4.59
C LEU A 297 2.51 -19.38 4.85
N LEU A 298 2.89 -19.20 6.13
CA LEU A 298 4.03 -18.35 6.50
C LEU A 298 5.34 -18.87 5.90
N TYR A 299 5.50 -20.19 5.80
CA TYR A 299 6.67 -20.79 5.18
C TYR A 299 6.69 -20.56 3.66
N GLN A 300 5.54 -20.64 2.99
CA GLN A 300 5.43 -20.30 1.57
C GLN A 300 5.79 -18.83 1.35
N TRP A 301 5.26 -17.90 2.16
CA TRP A 301 5.64 -16.49 2.10
C TRP A 301 7.13 -16.23 2.37
N TYR A 302 7.76 -17.04 3.22
CA TYR A 302 9.22 -17.02 3.39
C TYR A 302 9.95 -17.47 2.12
N LEU A 303 9.49 -18.54 1.48
CA LEU A 303 10.08 -19.02 0.21
C LEU A 303 9.91 -18.00 -0.92
N ASP A 304 8.79 -17.28 -0.94
CA ASP A 304 8.51 -16.22 -1.92
C ASP A 304 9.28 -14.92 -1.62
N GLY A 305 9.93 -14.83 -0.46
CA GLY A 305 10.70 -13.66 -0.02
C GLY A 305 9.86 -12.52 0.54
N PHE A 306 8.60 -12.78 0.90
CA PHE A 306 7.68 -11.77 1.46
C PHE A 306 7.88 -11.51 2.95
N LEU A 307 8.52 -12.43 3.66
CA LEU A 307 8.86 -12.31 5.07
C LEU A 307 10.14 -13.06 5.39
N ASN A 308 10.71 -12.75 6.55
CA ASN A 308 11.94 -13.35 7.04
C ASN A 308 11.79 -13.75 8.53
N PRO A 309 12.35 -14.89 8.96
CA PRO A 309 12.54 -15.14 10.38
C PRO A 309 13.55 -14.13 10.96
N ILE A 310 13.33 -13.70 12.22
CA ILE A 310 14.22 -12.77 12.96
C ILE A 310 15.46 -13.50 13.49
#